data_AF-A0A323UP93-F1
#
_entry.id   AF-A0A323UP93-F1
#
_cell.length_a   1.000
_cell.length_b   1.000
_cell.length_c   1.000
_cell.angle_alpha   90.00
_cell.angle_beta   90.00
_cell.angle_gamma   90.00
#
_symmetry.space_group_name_H-M   'P 1'
#
loop_
_entity.id
_entity.type
_entity.pdbx_description
1 polymer ?
#
loop_
_entity_poly.entity_id
_entity_poly.type
_entity_poly.pdbx_seq_one_letter_code
_entity_poly.pdbx_strand_id
1 'polypeptide(L)'
;DYIGDAIRSVARQTLRDFECVIVDDASTDGSVAEVQRTLTELDDSRFRHVRLEKNVGQTGATRRGLAETRATFVCFLDSDDLWNEDFLERHLAAHLNETYAIGFTACNARLIDGQGALIAGCVYWFGHERSRVDRDQAFTPIDPARVPKIDTANGTVDWRKQTPYR
;
A
#
# COMPACT_ATOMS: atom_id res chain seq x y z
N ASP A 1 -15.92 9.17 13.38
CA ASP A 1 -14.85 9.29 14.39
C ASP A 1 -13.48 8.82 13.94
N TYR A 2 -13.35 7.82 13.05
CA TYR A 2 -12.03 7.26 12.66
C TYR A 2 -11.42 7.78 11.36
N ILE A 3 -12.24 8.30 10.43
CA ILE A 3 -11.79 8.72 9.09
C ILE A 3 -10.67 9.77 9.10
N GLY A 4 -10.66 10.67 10.08
CA GLY A 4 -9.57 11.64 10.23
C GLY A 4 -8.22 10.97 10.48
N ASP A 5 -8.19 9.90 11.27
CA ASP A 5 -6.96 9.15 11.55
C ASP A 5 -6.54 8.27 10.39
N ALA A 6 -7.51 7.67 9.67
CA ALA A 6 -7.25 6.96 8.42
C ALA A 6 -6.57 7.86 7.40
N ILE A 7 -7.12 9.06 7.12
CA ILE A 7 -6.53 10.06 6.22
C ILE A 7 -5.13 10.46 6.69
N ARG A 8 -4.96 10.76 7.99
CA ARG A 8 -3.65 11.12 8.54
C ARG A 8 -2.62 9.99 8.41
N SER A 9 -3.03 8.73 8.48
CA SER A 9 -2.12 7.57 8.27
C SER A 9 -1.60 7.49 6.84
N VAL A 10 -2.44 7.85 5.86
CA VAL A 10 -2.03 7.97 4.45
C VAL A 10 -1.13 9.19 4.25
N ALA A 11 -1.39 10.31 4.93
CA ALA A 11 -0.56 11.52 4.79
C ALA A 11 0.89 11.31 5.28
N ARG A 12 1.06 10.45 6.28
CA ARG A 12 2.36 10.06 6.86
C ARG A 12 3.17 9.06 6.01
N GLN A 13 2.66 8.61 4.86
CA GLN A 13 3.41 7.71 4.00
C GLN A 13 4.77 8.30 3.58
N THR A 14 5.79 7.45 3.62
CA THR A 14 7.17 7.73 3.22
C THR A 14 7.29 7.96 1.72
N LEU A 15 6.58 7.15 0.92
CA LEU A 15 6.37 7.40 -0.51
C LEU A 15 5.57 8.71 -0.69
N ARG A 16 6.09 9.63 -1.50
CA ARG A 16 5.45 10.94 -1.74
C ARG A 16 4.67 11.02 -3.04
N ASP A 17 5.04 10.22 -4.03
CA ASP A 17 4.39 10.14 -5.34
C ASP A 17 3.14 9.23 -5.27
N PHE A 18 2.06 9.78 -4.72
CA PHE A 18 0.75 9.13 -4.71
C PHE A 18 -0.37 10.18 -4.73
N GLU A 19 -1.56 9.71 -5.05
CA GLU A 19 -2.81 10.44 -4.86
C GLU A 19 -3.77 9.63 -3.97
N CYS A 20 -4.60 10.33 -3.20
CA CYS A 20 -5.61 9.72 -2.33
C CYS A 20 -6.98 10.28 -2.68
N VAL A 21 -7.89 9.39 -3.09
CA VAL A 21 -9.29 9.73 -3.37
C VAL A 21 -10.15 9.20 -2.22
N ILE A 22 -10.68 10.10 -1.40
CA ILE A 22 -11.70 9.77 -0.40
C ILE A 22 -13.06 9.84 -1.08
N VAL A 23 -13.80 8.73 -1.10
CA VAL A 23 -15.16 8.68 -1.63
C VAL A 23 -16.15 8.59 -0.49
N ASP A 24 -16.97 9.62 -0.29
CA ASP A 24 -18.10 9.60 0.65
C ASP A 24 -19.32 8.99 -0.03
N ASP A 25 -19.80 7.85 0.48
CA ASP A 25 -20.95 7.12 -0.05
C ASP A 25 -22.29 7.67 0.50
N ALA A 26 -22.45 8.98 0.40
CA ALA A 26 -23.56 9.76 0.92
C ALA A 26 -23.77 9.59 2.44
N SER A 27 -22.71 9.82 3.23
CA SER A 27 -22.82 9.72 4.68
C SER A 27 -23.82 10.74 5.24
N THR A 28 -24.54 10.31 6.26
CA THR A 28 -25.57 11.11 6.98
C THR A 28 -25.13 11.55 8.37
N ASP A 29 -23.92 11.16 8.78
CA ASP A 29 -23.32 11.50 10.07
C ASP A 29 -22.28 12.63 9.91
N GLY A 30 -21.41 12.80 10.90
CA GLY A 30 -20.36 13.81 10.90
C GLY A 30 -19.18 13.55 9.94
N SER A 31 -19.17 12.43 9.20
CA SER A 31 -18.00 12.00 8.41
C SER A 31 -17.57 13.03 7.37
N VAL A 32 -18.52 13.66 6.67
CA VAL A 32 -18.21 14.69 5.66
C VAL A 32 -17.50 15.89 6.29
N ALA A 33 -17.97 16.36 7.46
CA ALA A 33 -17.36 17.48 8.16
C ALA A 33 -15.95 17.13 8.64
N GLU A 34 -15.76 15.91 9.15
CA GLU A 34 -14.47 15.41 9.62
C GLU A 34 -13.45 15.26 8.48
N VAL A 35 -13.86 14.77 7.31
CA VAL A 35 -13.02 14.73 6.11
C VAL A 35 -12.59 16.14 5.72
N GLN A 36 -13.54 17.08 5.59
CA GLN A 36 -13.23 18.45 5.18
C GLN A 36 -12.30 19.17 6.17
N ARG A 37 -12.54 18.99 7.47
CA ARG A 37 -11.67 19.50 8.54
C ARG A 37 -10.25 18.93 8.39
N THR A 38 -10.13 17.61 8.29
CA THR A 38 -8.83 16.93 8.19
C THR A 38 -8.06 17.34 6.94
N LEU A 39 -8.74 17.47 5.78
CA LEU A 39 -8.10 17.93 4.55
C LEU A 39 -7.65 19.39 4.63
N THR A 40 -8.44 20.26 5.26
CA THR A 40 -8.06 21.66 5.50
C THR A 40 -6.86 21.76 6.43
N GLU A 41 -6.79 20.93 7.48
CA GLU A 41 -5.67 20.88 8.42
C GLU A 41 -4.37 20.37 7.77
N LEU A 42 -4.48 19.39 6.86
CA LEU A 42 -3.33 18.82 6.17
C LEU A 42 -2.77 19.74 5.08
N ASP A 43 -3.64 20.51 4.40
CA ASP A 43 -3.29 21.34 3.24
C ASP A 43 -2.46 20.58 2.19
N ASP A 44 -2.85 19.33 1.93
CA ASP A 44 -2.09 18.39 1.10
C ASP A 44 -2.80 18.13 -0.23
N SER A 45 -2.22 18.68 -1.31
CA SER A 45 -2.75 18.55 -2.68
C SER A 45 -2.86 17.12 -3.21
N ARG A 46 -2.24 16.13 -2.55
CA ARG A 46 -2.36 14.71 -2.92
C ARG A 46 -3.75 14.15 -2.61
N PHE A 47 -4.52 14.81 -1.76
CA PHE A 47 -5.81 14.32 -1.29
C PHE A 47 -6.98 15.04 -1.97
N ARG A 48 -7.99 14.27 -2.35
CA ARG A 48 -9.26 14.79 -2.88
C ARG A 48 -10.44 14.07 -2.25
N HIS A 49 -11.53 14.81 -2.04
CA HIS A 49 -12.77 14.26 -1.51
C HIS A 49 -13.87 14.32 -2.58
N VAL A 50 -14.48 13.18 -2.86
CA VAL A 50 -15.59 13.01 -3.80
C VAL A 50 -16.80 12.53 -3.03
N ARG A 51 -17.84 13.36 -2.94
CA ARG A 51 -19.10 12.98 -2.29
C ARG A 51 -20.12 12.50 -3.32
N LEU A 52 -20.73 11.35 -3.04
CA LEU A 52 -21.83 10.81 -3.83
C LEU A 52 -23.18 11.38 -3.40
N GLU A 53 -24.10 11.49 -4.35
CA GLU A 53 -25.46 12.00 -4.10
C GLU A 53 -26.34 10.97 -3.38
N LYS A 54 -26.02 9.69 -3.50
CA LYS A 54 -26.76 8.58 -2.89
C LYS A 54 -25.80 7.47 -2.49
N ASN A 55 -26.19 6.72 -1.47
CA ASN A 55 -25.48 5.53 -1.05
C ASN A 55 -25.61 4.44 -2.12
N VAL A 56 -24.47 3.96 -2.64
CA VAL A 56 -24.38 2.91 -3.66
C VAL A 56 -23.63 1.67 -3.16
N GLY A 57 -23.28 1.65 -1.88
CA GLY A 57 -22.50 0.62 -1.23
C GLY A 57 -21.01 0.68 -1.57
N GLN A 58 -20.21 -0.04 -0.78
CA GLN A 58 -18.74 -0.06 -0.88
C GLN A 58 -18.25 -0.33 -2.30
N THR A 59 -18.78 -1.36 -2.99
CA THR A 59 -18.38 -1.67 -4.37
C THR A 59 -18.67 -0.51 -5.35
N GLY A 60 -19.79 0.19 -5.18
CA GLY A 60 -20.13 1.35 -5.99
C GLY A 60 -19.19 2.53 -5.73
N ALA A 61 -18.89 2.79 -4.45
CA ALA A 61 -17.94 3.81 -4.04
C ALA A 61 -16.52 3.51 -4.54
N THR A 62 -16.05 2.26 -4.44
CA THR A 62 -14.75 1.81 -4.96
C THR A 62 -14.66 2.03 -6.47
N ARG A 63 -15.70 1.67 -7.22
CA ARG A 63 -15.75 1.92 -8.68
C ARG A 63 -15.68 3.41 -9.00
N ARG A 64 -16.35 4.26 -8.19
CA ARG A 64 -16.21 5.71 -8.34
C ARG A 64 -14.77 6.15 -8.11
N GLY A 65 -14.14 5.73 -7.02
CA GLY A 65 -12.76 6.09 -6.69
C GLY A 65 -11.77 5.68 -7.79
N LEU A 66 -11.92 4.47 -8.33
CA LEU A 66 -11.11 3.98 -9.46
C LEU A 66 -11.27 4.82 -10.73
N ALA A 67 -12.44 5.42 -10.96
CA ALA A 67 -12.65 6.30 -12.12
C ALA A 67 -12.00 7.69 -11.97
N GLU A 68 -11.61 8.08 -10.74
CA GLU A 68 -11.02 9.39 -10.43
C GLU A 68 -9.48 9.38 -10.45
N THR A 69 -8.87 8.20 -10.53
CA THR A 69 -7.40 8.00 -10.52
C THR A 69 -6.90 7.52 -11.88
N ARG A 70 -5.64 7.87 -12.18
CA ARG A 70 -4.89 7.31 -13.32
C ARG A 70 -3.61 6.59 -12.87
N ALA A 71 -3.50 6.32 -11.57
CA ALA A 71 -2.35 5.64 -11.00
C ALA A 71 -2.19 4.23 -11.59
N THR A 72 -0.94 3.81 -11.75
CA THR A 72 -0.61 2.47 -12.25
C THR A 72 -0.92 1.38 -11.23
N PHE A 73 -0.78 1.71 -9.94
CA PHE A 73 -1.06 0.83 -8.81
C PHE A 73 -2.15 1.45 -7.95
N VAL A 74 -3.04 0.62 -7.42
CA VAL A 74 -4.13 1.04 -6.56
C VAL A 74 -4.11 0.21 -5.29
N CYS A 75 -4.30 0.87 -4.16
CA CYS A 75 -4.51 0.24 -2.85
C CYS A 75 -5.81 0.78 -2.27
N PHE A 76 -6.50 -0.06 -1.49
CA PHE A 76 -7.73 0.31 -0.80
C PHE A 76 -7.47 0.39 0.70
N LEU A 77 -8.06 1.40 1.35
CA LEU A 77 -8.03 1.58 2.79
C LEU A 77 -9.47 1.84 3.25
N ASP A 78 -9.95 1.04 4.19
CA ASP A 78 -11.26 1.28 4.80
C ASP A 78 -11.17 2.50 5.76
N SER A 79 -12.29 3.21 5.94
CA SER A 79 -12.34 4.50 6.65
C SER A 79 -12.03 4.44 8.14
N ASP A 80 -11.97 3.23 8.70
CA ASP A 80 -11.71 2.90 10.09
C ASP A 80 -10.39 2.15 10.30
N ASP A 81 -9.61 1.94 9.23
CA ASP A 81 -8.29 1.30 9.27
C ASP A 81 -7.14 2.32 9.22
N LEU A 82 -5.94 1.86 9.59
CA LEU A 82 -4.70 2.64 9.56
C LEU A 82 -3.59 1.89 8.82
N TRP A 83 -2.77 2.64 8.07
CA TRP A 83 -1.53 2.12 7.50
C TRP A 83 -0.30 2.48 8.33
N ASN A 84 0.71 1.60 8.29
CA ASN A 84 2.08 1.95 8.71
C ASN A 84 2.70 2.93 7.69
N GLU A 85 3.61 3.78 8.13
CA GLU A 85 4.20 4.85 7.31
C GLU A 85 4.98 4.37 6.07
N ASP A 86 5.38 3.10 6.03
CA ASP A 86 6.11 2.46 4.93
C ASP A 86 5.24 1.52 4.09
N PHE A 87 3.92 1.53 4.27
CA PHE A 87 2.99 0.64 3.58
C PHE A 87 3.10 0.77 2.06
N LEU A 88 2.92 1.98 1.51
CA LEU A 88 2.93 2.20 0.06
C LEU A 88 4.29 1.88 -0.57
N GLU A 89 5.39 2.30 0.08
CA GLU A 89 6.75 2.04 -0.40
C GLU A 89 7.02 0.53 -0.53
N ARG A 90 6.66 -0.26 0.50
CA ARG A 90 6.87 -1.70 0.50
C ARG A 90 6.05 -2.43 -0.55
N HIS A 91 4.78 -2.05 -0.71
CA HIS A 91 3.92 -2.64 -1.73
C HIS A 91 4.41 -2.29 -3.14
N LEU A 92 4.81 -1.05 -3.38
CA LEU A 92 5.37 -0.63 -4.67
C LEU A 92 6.68 -1.36 -4.97
N ALA A 93 7.59 -1.48 -4.00
CA ALA A 93 8.86 -2.20 -4.17
C ALA A 93 8.65 -3.67 -4.57
N ALA A 94 7.64 -4.34 -4.01
CA ALA A 94 7.27 -5.69 -4.43
C ALA A 94 6.79 -5.71 -5.89
N HIS A 95 5.89 -4.80 -6.29
CA HIS A 95 5.42 -4.73 -7.68
C HIS A 95 6.52 -4.41 -8.70
N LEU A 96 7.52 -3.62 -8.31
CA LEU A 96 8.66 -3.25 -9.16
C LEU A 96 9.80 -4.27 -9.15
N ASN A 97 9.61 -5.46 -8.58
CA ASN A 97 10.61 -6.52 -8.64
C ASN A 97 10.89 -6.93 -10.10
N GLU A 98 12.16 -7.23 -10.41
CA GLU A 98 12.61 -7.59 -11.76
C GLU A 98 12.48 -9.08 -12.09
N THR A 99 12.13 -9.93 -11.12
CA THR A 99 12.18 -11.40 -11.29
C THR A 99 10.91 -11.93 -11.96
N TYR A 100 9.75 -11.39 -11.59
CA TYR A 100 8.47 -11.77 -12.15
C TYR A 100 7.44 -10.66 -11.97
N ALA A 101 6.49 -10.58 -12.90
CA ALA A 101 5.37 -9.66 -12.77
C ALA A 101 4.52 -10.03 -11.55
N ILE A 102 4.22 -9.04 -10.70
CA ILE A 102 3.31 -9.22 -9.56
C ILE A 102 1.99 -8.53 -9.85
N GLY A 103 0.91 -9.32 -9.91
CA GLY A 103 -0.45 -8.83 -10.13
C GLY A 103 -1.11 -8.25 -8.87
N PHE A 104 -0.73 -8.71 -7.68
CA PHE A 104 -1.31 -8.25 -6.41
C PHE A 104 -0.35 -8.51 -5.24
N THR A 105 -0.38 -7.63 -4.23
CA THR A 105 0.40 -7.74 -3.00
C THR A 105 -0.51 -7.56 -1.78
N ALA A 106 -0.22 -8.27 -0.70
CA ALA A 106 -0.91 -8.14 0.58
C ALA A 106 0.12 -8.21 1.71
N CYS A 107 -0.24 -7.67 2.87
CA CYS A 107 0.56 -7.75 4.09
C CYS A 107 -0.26 -8.30 5.26
N ASN A 108 0.40 -8.56 6.38
CA ASN A 108 -0.28 -8.88 7.62
C ASN A 108 -0.97 -7.63 8.19
N ALA A 109 -2.01 -7.85 9.00
CA ALA A 109 -2.72 -6.81 9.71
C ALA A 109 -2.48 -6.91 11.24
N ARG A 110 -2.64 -5.77 11.92
CA ARG A 110 -2.76 -5.69 13.38
C ARG A 110 -4.20 -5.33 13.69
N LEU A 111 -4.82 -6.08 14.60
CA LEU A 111 -6.15 -5.78 15.10
C LEU A 111 -6.01 -4.82 16.28
N ILE A 112 -6.67 -3.68 16.19
CA ILE A 112 -6.78 -2.68 17.25
C ILE A 112 -8.24 -2.53 17.68
N ASP A 113 -8.48 -2.08 18.90
CA ASP A 113 -9.80 -1.64 19.31
C ASP A 113 -10.12 -0.22 18.82
N GLY A 114 -11.33 0.27 19.10
CA GLY A 114 -11.77 1.63 18.73
C GLY A 114 -11.05 2.76 19.47
N GLN A 115 -10.12 2.45 20.37
CA GLN A 115 -9.24 3.41 21.05
C GLN A 115 -7.79 3.28 20.59
N GLY A 116 -7.53 2.42 19.59
CA GLY A 116 -6.20 2.18 19.02
C GLY A 116 -5.34 1.20 19.83
N ALA A 117 -5.86 0.54 20.86
CA ALA A 117 -5.10 -0.44 21.63
C ALA A 117 -4.99 -1.75 20.85
N LEU A 118 -3.78 -2.33 20.82
CA LEU A 118 -3.51 -3.58 20.12
C LEU A 118 -4.24 -4.77 20.79
N ILE A 119 -5.07 -5.47 20.03
CA ILE A 119 -5.75 -6.71 20.45
C ILE A 119 -4.94 -7.93 20.02
N ALA A 120 -4.55 -7.99 18.74
CA ALA A 120 -3.90 -9.16 18.14
C ALA A 120 -3.12 -8.79 16.86
N GLY A 121 -2.26 -9.69 16.39
CA GLY A 121 -1.57 -9.56 15.11
C GLY A 121 -0.10 -9.98 15.16
N CYS A 122 0.50 -10.20 13.99
CA CYS A 122 1.93 -10.52 13.87
C CYS A 122 2.74 -9.24 13.63
N VAL A 123 3.65 -8.92 14.54
CA VAL A 123 4.79 -8.04 14.24
C VAL A 123 5.88 -8.94 13.66
N TYR A 124 6.06 -8.95 12.35
CA TYR A 124 7.33 -9.39 11.80
C TYR A 124 8.36 -8.31 12.10
N TRP A 125 9.16 -8.54 13.15
CA TRP A 125 10.38 -7.79 13.37
C TRP A 125 11.36 -8.16 12.26
N PHE A 126 11.65 -7.23 11.34
CA PHE A 126 12.81 -7.34 10.45
C PHE A 126 14.15 -7.19 11.20
N GLY A 127 14.14 -7.23 12.54
CA GLY A 127 15.27 -6.89 13.40
C GLY A 127 15.34 -7.65 14.72
N HIS A 128 15.16 -8.97 14.74
CA HIS A 128 15.75 -9.83 15.77
C HIS A 128 16.19 -11.18 15.18
N GLU A 129 17.42 -11.57 15.50
CA GLU A 129 18.19 -12.75 15.06
C GLU A 129 17.45 -13.84 14.24
N ARG A 130 17.93 -14.04 13.01
CA ARG A 130 17.62 -15.14 12.07
C ARG A 130 18.05 -16.55 12.56
N SER A 131 18.20 -16.76 13.86
CA SER A 131 18.74 -18.00 14.41
C SER A 131 17.67 -19.04 14.76
N ARG A 132 16.37 -18.71 14.72
CA ARG A 132 15.32 -19.60 15.26
C ARG A 132 14.03 -19.78 14.44
N VAL A 133 13.89 -19.16 13.27
CA VAL A 133 12.73 -19.46 12.40
C VAL A 133 13.15 -20.54 11.40
N ASP A 134 12.41 -21.65 11.44
CA ASP A 134 12.57 -22.88 10.67
C ASP A 134 13.12 -22.64 9.25
N ARG A 135 14.35 -23.10 8.99
CA ARG A 135 15.12 -22.74 7.78
C ARG A 135 14.76 -23.53 6.52
N ASP A 136 13.92 -24.54 6.61
CA ASP A 136 13.93 -25.59 5.58
C ASP A 136 12.81 -25.51 4.53
N GLN A 137 11.86 -24.54 4.58
CA GLN A 137 10.74 -24.56 3.61
C GLN A 137 10.25 -23.23 3.03
N ALA A 138 10.80 -22.06 3.38
CA ALA A 138 10.20 -20.79 2.95
C ALA A 138 11.09 -19.85 2.11
N PHE A 139 12.36 -20.20 1.85
CA PHE A 139 13.26 -19.31 1.11
C PHE A 139 14.08 -20.07 0.09
N THR A 140 13.80 -19.84 -1.20
CA THR A 140 14.71 -20.22 -2.29
C THR A 140 15.72 -19.09 -2.47
N PRO A 141 17.02 -19.29 -2.18
CA PRO A 141 18.03 -18.26 -2.40
C PRO A 141 18.11 -17.89 -3.87
N ILE A 142 18.24 -16.60 -4.18
CA ILE A 142 18.55 -16.13 -5.54
C ILE A 142 20.01 -16.48 -5.83
N ASP A 143 20.24 -17.25 -6.89
CA ASP A 143 21.57 -17.61 -7.38
C ASP A 143 22.23 -16.38 -8.03
N PRO A 144 23.34 -15.85 -7.49
CA PRO A 144 24.01 -14.67 -8.03
C PRO A 144 24.52 -14.86 -9.46
N ALA A 145 24.68 -16.10 -9.93
CA ALA A 145 25.04 -16.40 -11.31
C ALA A 145 23.88 -16.18 -12.30
N ARG A 146 22.64 -16.04 -11.81
CA ARG A 146 21.42 -15.80 -12.61
C ARG A 146 21.03 -14.32 -12.68
N VAL A 147 21.73 -13.46 -11.95
CA VAL A 147 21.49 -12.01 -11.96
C VAL A 147 22.24 -11.39 -13.14
N PRO A 148 21.57 -10.67 -14.05
CA PRO A 148 22.23 -10.03 -15.18
C PRO A 148 23.22 -8.96 -14.72
N LYS A 149 24.32 -8.79 -15.46
CA LYS A 149 25.29 -7.73 -15.17
C LYS A 149 24.96 -6.50 -16.01
N ILE A 150 24.73 -5.37 -15.33
CA ILE A 150 24.43 -4.10 -15.98
C ILE A 150 25.72 -3.28 -16.08
N ASP A 151 26.09 -2.90 -17.30
CA ASP A 151 27.12 -1.89 -17.56
C ASP A 151 26.44 -0.53 -17.71
N THR A 152 26.41 0.21 -16.61
CA THR A 152 25.74 1.50 -16.50
C THR A 152 26.41 2.62 -17.30
N ALA A 153 27.67 2.46 -17.70
CA ALA A 153 28.37 3.45 -18.51
C ALA A 153 27.89 3.45 -19.96
N ASN A 154 27.47 2.29 -20.45
CA ASN A 154 27.08 2.08 -21.85
C ASN A 154 25.59 1.75 -22.03
N GLY A 155 24.83 1.62 -20.93
CA GLY A 155 23.40 1.31 -20.97
C GLY A 155 23.10 -0.10 -21.47
N THR A 156 24.04 -1.04 -21.31
CA THR A 156 23.91 -2.42 -21.81
C THR A 156 23.78 -3.43 -20.68
N VAL A 157 23.07 -4.53 -20.95
CA VAL A 157 22.85 -5.62 -19.99
C VAL A 157 23.44 -6.91 -20.57
N ASP A 158 24.37 -7.55 -19.85
CA ASP A 158 24.94 -8.85 -20.19
C ASP A 158 24.23 -9.96 -19.39
N TRP A 159 23.49 -10.79 -20.12
CA TRP A 159 22.81 -11.97 -19.59
C TRP A 159 23.77 -13.15 -19.72
N ARG A 160 24.41 -13.56 -18.62
CA ARG A 160 25.33 -14.71 -18.64
C ARG A 160 24.55 -16.01 -18.87
N LYS A 161 24.44 -16.36 -20.16
CA LYS A 161 23.84 -17.56 -20.76
C LYS A 161 22.33 -17.71 -20.47
N GLN A 162 21.55 -17.67 -21.54
CA GLN A 162 20.17 -18.15 -21.58
C GLN A 162 20.07 -19.51 -20.88
N THR A 163 19.31 -19.57 -19.79
CA THR A 163 18.82 -20.84 -19.26
C THR A 163 17.73 -21.33 -20.22
N PRO A 164 17.86 -22.52 -20.83
CA PRO A 164 16.81 -23.07 -21.69
C PRO A 164 15.67 -23.52 -20.78
N TYR A 165 14.51 -22.87 -20.85
CA TYR A 165 13.33 -23.36 -20.17
C TYR A 165 12.64 -24.44 -21.02
N ARG A 166 12.56 -25.65 -20.47
CA ARG A 166 11.37 -26.51 -20.59
C ARG A 166 10.39 -26.10 -19.51
#